data_AF-A0A7X6SRP2-F1
#
_entry.id   AF-A0A7X6SRP2-F1
#
_cell.length_a   1.000
_cell.length_b   1.000
_cell.length_c   1.000
_cell.angle_alpha   90.00
_cell.angle_beta   90.00
_cell.angle_gamma   90.00
#
_symmetry.space_group_name_H-M   'P 1'
#
loop_
_entity.id
_entity.type
_entity.pdbx_description
1 polymer ?
#
loop_
_entity_poly.entity_id
_entity_poly.type
_entity_poly.pdbx_seq_one_letter_code
_entity_poly.pdbx_strand_id
1 'polypeptide(L)'
;LIYGMYWMLNFVTGEKGNPQAVLIRAVEGLEGPGVLTRELGIDRTFYGEDLRDSDRIWVEDRGIRPSFRQGPRIGIDYAGEFWKNKPWRYYI
;
A
#
# COMPACT_ATOMS: atom_id res chain seq x y z
N LEU A 1 12.40 -2.14 -1.13
CA LEU A 1 12.72 -3.36 -1.90
C LEU A 1 12.54 -4.56 -1.00
N ILE A 2 11.62 -5.46 -1.34
CA ILE A 2 11.34 -6.71 -0.62
C ILE A 2 11.93 -7.87 -1.42
N TYR A 3 12.58 -8.80 -0.72
CA TYR A 3 13.33 -9.92 -1.31
C TYR A 3 14.34 -9.52 -2.39
N GLY A 4 14.85 -8.28 -2.37
CA GLY A 4 15.80 -7.79 -3.36
C GLY A 4 15.23 -7.58 -4.77
N MET A 5 13.92 -7.80 -5.00
CA MET A 5 13.34 -7.84 -6.34
C MET A 5 12.09 -6.97 -6.51
N TYR A 6 11.29 -6.79 -5.45
CA TYR A 6 9.98 -6.15 -5.56
C TYR A 6 9.91 -4.82 -4.82
N TRP A 7 9.30 -3.84 -5.45
CA TRP A 7 8.91 -2.60 -4.79
C TRP A 7 7.56 -2.78 -4.09
N MET A 8 7.25 -1.90 -3.14
CA MET A 8 5.95 -1.86 -2.49
C MET A 8 5.51 -0.41 -2.42
N LEU A 9 4.31 -0.13 -2.91
CA LEU A 9 3.76 1.21 -2.92
C LEU A 9 3.08 1.50 -1.58
N ASN A 10 3.60 2.50 -0.87
CA ASN A 10 3.01 2.98 0.38
C ASN A 10 2.71 4.47 0.25
N PHE A 11 1.54 4.89 0.71
CA PHE A 11 1.21 6.30 0.86
C PHE A 11 1.35 6.69 2.33
N VAL A 12 2.21 7.68 2.60
CA VAL A 12 2.37 8.24 3.95
C VAL A 12 1.13 9.08 4.27
N THR A 13 0.48 8.78 5.38
CA THR A 13 -0.77 9.44 5.80
C THR A 13 -0.63 10.15 7.14
N GLY A 14 0.49 9.92 7.85
CA GLY A 14 0.79 10.59 9.11
C GLY A 14 1.51 11.92 8.91
N GLU A 15 1.49 12.76 9.94
CA GLU A 15 2.30 13.97 10.02
C GLU A 15 3.80 13.64 10.09
N LYS A 16 4.64 14.63 9.78
CA LYS A 16 6.10 14.49 9.88
C LYS A 16 6.49 14.03 11.29
N GLY A 17 7.24 12.92 11.36
CA GLY A 17 7.68 12.31 12.61
C GLY A 17 6.73 11.22 13.15
N ASN A 18 5.57 11.02 12.53
CA ASN A 18 4.64 9.95 12.86
C ASN A 18 4.59 8.91 11.72
N PRO A 19 5.25 7.74 11.87
CA PRO A 19 5.45 6.79 10.78
C PRO A 19 4.16 5.99 10.49
N GLN A 20 3.19 6.64 9.86
CA GLN A 20 1.93 6.04 9.45
C GLN A 20 1.81 6.06 7.93
N ALA A 21 1.51 4.90 7.36
CA ALA A 21 1.32 4.74 5.93
C ALA A 21 0.31 3.64 5.63
N VAL A 22 -0.27 3.71 4.43
CA VAL A 22 -1.14 2.69 3.85
C VAL A 22 -0.39 1.98 2.73
N LEU A 23 -0.26 0.66 2.84
CA LEU A 23 0.28 -0.19 1.78
C LEU A 23 -0.81 -0.50 0.76
N ILE A 24 -0.57 -0.19 -0.51
CA ILE A 24 -1.42 -0.61 -1.62
C ILE A 24 -1.06 -2.05 -1.99
N ARG A 25 -1.98 -2.98 -1.72
CA ARG A 25 -1.73 -4.43 -1.83
C ARG A 25 -2.15 -5.03 -3.16
N ALA A 26 -3.18 -4.47 -3.78
CA ALA A 26 -3.78 -4.97 -5.01
C ALA A 26 -4.63 -3.85 -5.61
N VAL A 27 -4.85 -3.95 -6.93
CA VAL A 27 -5.86 -3.21 -7.67
C VAL A 27 -6.62 -4.22 -8.55
N GLU A 28 -7.69 -3.80 -9.19
CA GLU A 28 -8.44 -4.66 -10.12
C GLU A 28 -7.49 -5.27 -11.17
N GLY A 29 -7.52 -6.60 -11.31
CA GLY A 29 -6.67 -7.35 -12.23
C GLY A 29 -5.22 -7.59 -11.77
N LEU A 30 -4.76 -6.96 -10.68
CA LEU A 30 -3.39 -7.10 -10.18
C LEU A 30 -3.36 -7.49 -8.70
N GLU A 31 -3.09 -8.78 -8.44
CA GLU A 31 -3.03 -9.32 -7.09
C GLU A 31 -1.61 -9.35 -6.54
N GLY A 32 -1.42 -8.67 -5.41
CA GLY A 32 -0.17 -8.68 -4.65
C GLY A 32 0.68 -7.41 -4.86
N PRO A 33 1.30 -6.88 -3.79
CA PRO A 33 1.96 -5.57 -3.83
C PRO A 33 3.19 -5.54 -4.75
N GLY A 34 3.91 -6.67 -4.88
CA GLY A 34 5.06 -6.79 -5.76
C GLY A 34 4.67 -6.90 -7.24
N VAL A 35 3.58 -7.61 -7.55
CA VAL A 35 3.03 -7.69 -8.92
C VAL A 35 2.53 -6.32 -9.34
N LEU A 36 1.74 -5.66 -8.49
CA LEU A 36 1.22 -4.32 -8.74
C LEU A 36 2.32 -3.33 -9.11
N THR A 37 3.38 -3.24 -8.31
CA THR A 37 4.45 -2.27 -8.58
C THR A 37 5.24 -2.61 -9.83
N ARG A 38 5.45 -3.89 -10.13
CA ARG A 38 6.10 -4.33 -11.36
C ARG A 38 5.29 -3.97 -12.60
N GLU A 39 4.00 -4.31 -12.62
CA GLU A 39 3.13 -4.06 -13.79
C GLU A 39 2.85 -2.57 -14.01
N LEU A 40 2.80 -1.77 -12.93
CA LEU A 40 2.63 -0.32 -13.02
C LEU A 40 3.95 0.46 -13.21
N GLY A 41 5.10 -0.22 -13.30
CA GLY A 41 6.40 0.45 -13.45
C GLY A 41 6.81 1.30 -12.25
N ILE A 42 6.29 1.00 -11.05
CA ILE A 42 6.66 1.70 -9.81
C ILE A 42 7.97 1.13 -9.30
N ASP A 43 8.98 1.99 -9.25
CA ASP A 43 10.33 1.65 -8.78
C ASP A 43 10.82 2.61 -7.69
N ARG A 44 12.14 2.61 -7.44
CA ARG A 44 12.77 3.48 -6.43
C ARG A 44 12.59 4.97 -6.73
N THR A 45 12.43 5.36 -7.99
CA THR A 45 12.39 6.77 -8.39
C THR A 45 11.15 7.51 -7.87
N PHE A 46 10.14 6.78 -7.43
CA PHE A 46 8.93 7.33 -6.77
C PHE A 46 9.14 7.52 -5.25
N TYR A 47 10.27 7.12 -4.68
CA TYR A 47 10.49 7.22 -3.24
C TYR A 47 10.55 8.67 -2.78
N GLY A 48 9.64 9.05 -1.88
CA GLY A 48 9.54 10.41 -1.34
C GLY A 48 8.82 11.38 -2.27
N GLU A 49 8.23 10.90 -3.37
CA GLU A 49 7.44 11.72 -4.27
C GLU A 49 6.13 12.17 -3.58
N ASP A 50 5.82 13.46 -3.71
CA ASP A 50 4.61 14.05 -3.14
C ASP A 50 3.46 13.94 -4.13
N LEU A 51 2.39 13.22 -3.76
CA LEU A 51 1.23 13.00 -4.62
C LEU A 51 0.47 14.28 -4.98
N ARG A 52 0.67 15.38 -4.24
CA ARG A 52 -0.01 16.65 -4.50
C ARG A 52 0.55 17.36 -5.73
N ASP A 53 1.83 17.14 -6.02
CA ASP A 53 2.59 17.85 -7.04
C ASP A 53 3.19 16.89 -8.09
N SER A 54 2.83 15.61 -8.07
CA SER A 54 3.34 14.60 -9.00
C SER A 54 2.56 14.56 -10.31
N ASP A 55 3.28 14.62 -11.44
CA ASP A 55 2.72 14.40 -12.78
C ASP A 55 2.75 12.92 -13.22
N ARG A 56 3.35 12.04 -12.40
CA ARG A 56 3.61 10.62 -12.75
C ARG A 56 2.68 9.65 -12.05
N ILE A 57 2.19 10.02 -10.86
CA ILE A 57 1.29 9.20 -10.05
C ILE A 57 0.33 10.09 -9.27
N TRP A 58 -0.95 9.75 -9.30
CA TRP A 58 -1.99 10.44 -8.55
C TRP A 58 -3.05 9.45 -8.07
N VAL A 59 -3.93 9.92 -7.18
CA VAL A 59 -5.11 9.19 -6.73
C VAL A 59 -6.33 10.01 -7.09
N GLU A 60 -7.32 9.37 -7.71
CA GLU A 60 -8.56 10.02 -8.14
C GLU A 60 -9.77 9.43 -7.39
N ASP A 61 -10.62 10.29 -6.81
CA ASP A 61 -11.90 9.85 -6.25
C ASP A 61 -12.94 9.71 -7.37
N ARG A 62 -13.23 8.46 -7.75
CA ARG A 62 -14.26 8.13 -8.74
C ARG A 62 -15.69 8.17 -8.18
N GLY A 63 -15.88 8.56 -6.91
CA GLY A 63 -17.18 8.54 -6.23
C GLY A 63 -17.67 7.15 -5.85
N ILE A 64 -16.84 6.12 -6.04
CA ILE A 64 -17.18 4.72 -5.76
C ILE A 64 -17.06 4.48 -4.25
N ARG A 65 -18.07 3.83 -3.66
CA ARG A 65 -18.12 3.47 -2.24
C ARG A 65 -18.44 1.97 -2.13
N PRO A 66 -17.43 1.09 -2.28
CA PRO A 66 -17.67 -0.35 -2.28
C PRO A 66 -17.86 -0.86 -0.85
N SER A 67 -18.65 -1.92 -0.71
CA SER A 67 -18.61 -2.73 0.51
C SER A 67 -17.24 -3.38 0.61
N PHE A 68 -16.64 -3.36 1.80
CA PHE A 68 -15.32 -3.95 2.06
C PHE A 68 -15.34 -4.84 3.28
N ARG A 69 -14.37 -5.74 3.34
CA ARG A 69 -14.07 -6.62 4.47
C ARG A 69 -12.79 -6.16 5.16
N GLN A 70 -12.65 -6.55 6.41
CA GLN A 70 -11.45 -6.30 7.22
C GLN A 70 -10.85 -7.62 7.70
N GLY A 71 -9.53 -7.67 7.84
CA GLY A 71 -8.84 -8.83 8.39
C GLY A 71 -7.41 -8.54 8.84
N PRO A 72 -6.70 -9.55 9.38
CA PRO A 72 -5.31 -9.41 9.73
C PRO A 72 -4.44 -9.11 8.50
N ARG A 73 -3.35 -8.39 8.71
CA ARG A 73 -2.37 -8.09 7.66
C ARG A 73 -1.59 -9.37 7.31
N ILE A 74 -1.13 -9.46 6.06
CA ILE A 74 -0.39 -10.63 5.54
C ILE A 74 1.11 -10.43 5.75
N GLY A 75 1.80 -11.48 6.18
CA GLY A 75 3.27 -11.51 6.25
C GLY A 75 3.84 -10.73 7.43
N ILE A 76 3.08 -10.62 8.52
CA ILE A 76 3.49 -9.91 9.74
C ILE A 76 3.45 -10.79 10.99
N ASP A 77 3.63 -12.10 10.83
CA ASP A 77 3.58 -13.05 11.96
C ASP A 77 4.62 -12.74 13.04
N TYR A 78 5.70 -12.06 12.65
CA TYR A 78 6.75 -11.55 13.55
C TYR A 78 6.31 -10.36 14.43
N ALA A 79 5.17 -9.71 14.15
CA ALA A 79 4.75 -8.49 14.83
C ALA A 79 4.15 -8.72 16.24
N GLY A 80 4.18 -9.96 16.75
CA GLY A 80 3.59 -10.33 18.03
C GLY A 80 2.05 -10.45 17.97
N GLU A 81 1.49 -11.14 18.98
CA GLU A 81 0.06 -11.50 19.01
C GLU A 81 -0.88 -10.30 18.85
N PHE A 82 -0.59 -9.21 19.56
CA PHE A 82 -1.47 -8.05 19.50
C PHE A 82 -1.53 -7.43 18.10
N TRP A 83 -0.38 -7.21 17.45
CA TRP A 83 -0.33 -6.50 16.18
C TRP A 83 -0.66 -7.38 14.97
N LYS A 84 -0.36 -8.67 15.03
CA LYS A 84 -0.69 -9.59 13.93
C LYS A 84 -2.20 -9.78 13.77
N ASN A 85 -2.94 -9.72 14.87
CA ASN A 85 -4.39 -9.93 14.91
C ASN A 85 -5.21 -8.65 14.67
N LYS A 86 -4.58 -7.48 14.49
CA LYS A 86 -5.31 -6.23 14.20
C LYS A 86 -5.98 -6.30 12.82
N PRO A 87 -7.26 -5.89 12.68
CA PRO A 87 -8.01 -5.92 11.43
C PRO A 87 -7.63 -4.75 10.49
N TRP A 88 -6.35 -4.57 10.22
CA TRP A 88 -5.80 -3.44 9.45
C TRP A 88 -5.48 -3.78 8.00
N ARG A 89 -6.21 -4.75 7.44
CA ARG A 89 -6.21 -5.06 6.01
C ARG A 89 -7.64 -4.91 5.50
N TYR A 90 -7.83 -3.97 4.59
CA TYR A 90 -9.10 -3.69 3.92
C TYR A 90 -9.07 -4.27 2.51
N TYR A 91 -10.13 -4.94 2.09
CA TYR A 91 -10.25 -5.55 0.76
C TYR A 91 -11.72 -5.70 0.36
N ILE A 92 -12.00 -5.68 -0.95
CA ILE A 92 -13.33 -5.87 -1.52
C ILE A 92 -13.55 -7.38 -1.72
#